data_AF-A0AAW2FVA6-F1
#
_entry.id   AF-A0AAW2FVA6-F1
#
_cell.length_a   1.000
_cell.length_b   1.000
_cell.length_c   1.000
_cell.angle_alpha   90.00
_cell.angle_beta   90.00
_cell.angle_gamma   90.00
#
_symmetry.space_group_name_H-M   'P 1'
#
loop_
_entity.id
_entity.type
_entity.pdbx_description
1 polymer ?
#
loop_
_entity_poly.entity_id
_entity_poly.type
_entity_poly.pdbx_seq_one_letter_code
_entity_poly.pdbx_strand_id
1 'polypeptide(L)'
;MANVNVRATKQILLLAREMSDLKAFVYLSTAFAHSPIRSVEEKHYPPPMETDELLSLLTVLNDKKLDSITPSLIDGWPNTFTFTKAIAEDTVLRYGGSMPVCIVRPSIVTSTWNEPIMGWADSVYGPIGLLVSSSLGLLRTIHCHTDKNLDFVPADYVTSCLIAAAWRTSSR
;
A
#
# COMPACT_ATOMS: atom_id res chain seq x y z
N MET A 1 -4.33 10.74 3.14
CA MET A 1 -4.12 9.39 2.56
C MET A 1 -5.36 8.79 1.90
N ALA A 2 -6.55 8.86 2.50
CA ALA A 2 -7.75 8.20 1.96
C ALA A 2 -8.15 8.63 0.55
N ASN A 3 -8.05 9.93 0.21
CA ASN A 3 -8.28 10.39 -1.17
C ASN A 3 -7.31 9.78 -2.19
N VAL A 4 -6.06 9.52 -1.79
CA VAL A 4 -5.05 8.93 -2.69
C VAL A 4 -5.23 7.41 -2.77
N ASN A 5 -5.27 6.72 -1.64
CA ASN A 5 -5.30 5.27 -1.63
C ASN A 5 -6.66 4.66 -1.99
N VAL A 6 -7.77 5.31 -1.62
CA VAL A 6 -9.13 4.74 -1.80
C VAL A 6 -9.86 5.43 -2.95
N ARG A 7 -10.01 6.76 -2.89
CA ARG A 7 -10.75 7.50 -3.94
C ARG A 7 -10.08 7.35 -5.30
N ALA A 8 -8.76 7.56 -5.39
CA ALA A 8 -8.07 7.43 -6.67
C ALA A 8 -8.13 5.99 -7.21
N THR A 9 -7.93 4.98 -6.35
CA THR A 9 -8.06 3.57 -6.74
C THR A 9 -9.43 3.27 -7.32
N LYS A 10 -10.52 3.73 -6.68
CA LYS A 10 -11.88 3.62 -7.21
C LYS A 10 -12.00 4.27 -8.59
N GLN A 11 -11.48 5.48 -8.78
CA GLN A 11 -11.56 6.18 -10.07
C GLN A 11 -10.78 5.46 -11.17
N ILE A 12 -9.58 4.96 -10.88
CA ILE A 12 -8.77 4.22 -11.86
C ILE A 12 -9.44 2.88 -12.19
N LEU A 13 -10.07 2.20 -11.24
CA LEU A 13 -10.84 0.98 -11.52
C LEU A 13 -12.06 1.25 -12.41
N LEU A 14 -12.78 2.35 -12.16
CA LEU A 14 -13.89 2.76 -13.02
C LEU A 14 -13.41 3.10 -14.44
N LEU A 15 -12.27 3.78 -14.57
CA LEU A 15 -11.64 4.02 -15.87
C LEU A 15 -11.21 2.72 -16.56
N ALA A 16 -10.56 1.81 -15.83
CA ALA A 16 -10.10 0.53 -16.34
C ALA A 16 -11.25 -0.34 -16.84
N ARG A 17 -12.44 -0.23 -16.21
CA ARG A 17 -13.65 -0.95 -16.63
C ARG A 17 -14.14 -0.54 -18.01
N GLU A 18 -13.90 0.70 -18.43
CA GLU A 18 -14.25 1.19 -19.76
C GLU A 18 -13.22 0.80 -20.84
N MET A 19 -12.10 0.16 -20.47
CA MET A 19 -11.09 -0.29 -21.42
C MET A 19 -11.48 -1.62 -22.06
N SER A 20 -11.76 -1.61 -23.36
CA SER A 20 -12.23 -2.77 -24.11
C SER A 20 -11.23 -3.92 -24.23
N ASP A 21 -9.93 -3.65 -24.08
CA ASP A 21 -8.85 -4.65 -24.17
C ASP A 21 -7.89 -4.58 -22.96
N LEU A 22 -8.45 -4.39 -21.76
CA LEU A 22 -7.66 -4.40 -20.53
C LEU A 22 -7.01 -5.77 -20.32
N LYS A 23 -5.69 -5.83 -20.42
CA LYS A 23 -4.93 -7.08 -20.22
C LYS A 23 -4.74 -7.44 -18.75
N ALA A 24 -4.43 -6.46 -17.91
CA ALA A 24 -4.24 -6.68 -16.49
C ALA A 24 -4.37 -5.35 -15.72
N PHE A 25 -4.91 -5.43 -14.51
CA PHE A 25 -4.88 -4.38 -13.51
C PHE A 25 -4.12 -4.88 -12.28
N VAL A 26 -2.94 -4.32 -12.03
CA VAL A 26 -2.12 -4.70 -10.88
C VAL A 26 -2.20 -3.62 -9.82
N TYR A 27 -2.83 -3.94 -8.69
CA TYR A 27 -2.89 -3.05 -7.55
C TYR A 27 -1.71 -3.30 -6.59
N LEU A 28 -0.88 -2.28 -6.41
CA LEU A 28 0.22 -2.29 -5.44
C LEU A 28 -0.31 -1.92 -4.05
N SER A 29 -0.40 -2.92 -3.17
CA SER A 29 -0.76 -2.75 -1.76
C SER A 29 0.50 -2.81 -0.88
N THR A 30 0.42 -3.41 0.30
CA THR A 30 1.53 -3.63 1.23
C THR A 30 1.23 -4.82 2.14
N ALA A 31 2.27 -5.55 2.56
CA ALA A 31 2.17 -6.64 3.53
C ALA A 31 1.55 -6.19 4.87
N PHE A 32 1.59 -4.89 5.16
CA PHE A 32 1.08 -4.30 6.40
C PHE A 32 -0.38 -3.81 6.30
N ALA A 33 -1.08 -4.02 5.18
CA ALA A 33 -2.44 -3.52 5.02
C ALA A 33 -3.38 -4.04 6.12
N HIS A 34 -3.20 -5.31 6.49
CA HIS A 34 -3.97 -6.00 7.54
C HIS A 34 -3.18 -6.16 8.83
N SER A 35 -2.44 -5.11 9.24
CA SER A 35 -1.57 -5.11 10.43
C SER A 35 -2.21 -5.51 11.77
N PRO A 36 -3.53 -5.38 12.02
CA PRO A 36 -4.13 -5.93 13.25
C PRO A 36 -4.11 -7.47 13.30
N ILE A 37 -3.94 -8.12 12.14
CA ILE A 37 -3.92 -9.58 12.03
C ILE A 37 -2.49 -10.07 12.16
N ARG A 38 -2.26 -11.01 13.10
CA ARG A 38 -0.91 -11.51 13.40
C ARG A 38 -0.27 -12.33 12.28
N SER A 39 -1.08 -13.08 11.53
CA SER A 39 -0.61 -13.93 10.43
C SER A 39 -1.44 -13.64 9.19
N VAL A 40 -0.79 -13.04 8.19
CA VAL A 40 -1.41 -12.66 6.92
C VAL A 40 -1.07 -13.71 5.86
N GLU A 41 -2.10 -14.27 5.23
CA GLU A 41 -2.03 -15.24 4.14
C GLU A 41 -2.36 -14.54 2.81
N GLU A 42 -2.13 -15.23 1.69
CA GLU A 42 -2.53 -14.78 0.35
C GLU A 42 -4.04 -14.97 0.10
N LYS A 43 -4.84 -14.25 0.89
CA LYS A 43 -6.30 -14.19 0.75
C LYS A 43 -6.82 -12.76 0.90
N HIS A 44 -8.11 -12.61 0.59
CA HIS A 44 -8.85 -11.39 0.88
C HIS A 44 -9.25 -11.37 2.35
N TYR A 45 -9.20 -10.18 2.93
CA TYR A 45 -9.62 -9.90 4.30
C TYR A 45 -10.73 -8.85 4.26
N PRO A 46 -11.69 -8.91 5.19
CA PRO A 46 -12.73 -7.90 5.30
C PRO A 46 -12.08 -6.53 5.60
N PRO A 47 -12.56 -5.44 4.98
CA PRO A 47 -12.05 -4.11 5.27
C PRO A 47 -12.51 -3.64 6.65
N PRO A 48 -11.79 -2.70 7.28
CA PRO A 48 -12.25 -2.05 8.51
C PRO A 48 -13.47 -1.14 8.31
N MET A 49 -13.67 -0.65 7.10
CA MET A 49 -14.77 0.21 6.70
C MET A 49 -15.02 0.06 5.21
N GLU A 50 -16.27 0.18 4.82
CA GLU A 50 -16.67 0.10 3.42
C GLU A 50 -16.14 1.28 2.60
N THR A 51 -15.79 0.99 1.34
CA THR A 51 -15.23 2.00 0.42
C THR A 51 -16.12 3.24 0.33
N ASP A 52 -17.42 3.04 0.09
CA ASP A 52 -18.36 4.14 -0.14
C ASP A 52 -18.76 4.87 1.14
N GLU A 53 -18.72 4.19 2.29
CA GLU A 53 -18.91 4.81 3.60
C GLU A 53 -17.77 5.79 3.91
N LEU A 54 -16.52 5.35 3.72
CA LEU A 54 -15.35 6.22 3.91
C LEU A 54 -15.40 7.43 2.96
N LEU A 55 -15.71 7.21 1.69
CA LEU A 55 -15.79 8.31 0.72
C LEU A 55 -16.92 9.29 1.07
N SER A 56 -18.06 8.79 1.54
CA SER A 56 -19.16 9.65 2.01
C SER A 56 -18.73 10.50 3.20
N LEU A 57 -18.05 9.89 4.17
CA LEU A 57 -17.50 10.58 5.35
C LEU A 57 -16.56 11.72 4.96
N LEU A 58 -15.64 11.47 4.02
CA LEU A 58 -14.70 12.46 3.48
C LEU A 58 -15.37 13.61 2.73
N THR A 59 -16.61 13.41 2.28
CA THR A 59 -17.36 14.43 1.51
C THR A 59 -18.23 15.28 2.42
N VAL A 60 -18.71 14.70 3.53
CA VAL A 60 -19.58 15.38 4.52
C VAL A 60 -18.77 16.16 5.55
N LEU A 61 -17.64 15.62 5.98
CA LEU A 61 -16.81 16.24 7.03
C LEU A 61 -15.77 17.18 6.44
N ASN A 62 -15.52 18.28 7.16
CA ASN A 62 -14.34 19.10 6.92
C ASN A 62 -13.11 18.51 7.61
N ASP A 63 -11.92 19.00 7.23
CA ASP A 63 -10.65 18.48 7.72
C ASP A 63 -10.55 18.48 9.26
N LYS A 64 -11.00 19.55 9.92
CA LYS A 64 -10.96 19.63 11.40
C LYS A 64 -11.77 18.53 12.08
N LYS A 65 -12.99 18.26 11.58
CA LYS A 65 -13.83 17.19 12.11
C LYS A 65 -13.24 15.82 11.79
N LEU A 66 -12.71 15.65 10.57
CA LEU A 66 -12.07 14.41 10.16
C LEU A 66 -10.85 14.09 11.03
N ASP A 67 -9.99 15.08 11.31
CA ASP A 67 -8.83 14.94 12.19
C ASP A 67 -9.25 14.53 13.61
N SER A 68 -10.36 15.09 14.10
CA SER A 68 -10.86 14.76 15.46
C SER A 68 -11.35 13.32 15.59
N ILE A 69 -11.89 12.72 14.52
CA ILE A 69 -12.40 11.33 14.55
C ILE A 69 -11.37 10.31 14.05
N THR A 70 -10.31 10.76 13.37
CA THR A 70 -9.30 9.88 12.76
C THR A 70 -8.71 8.89 13.77
N PRO A 71 -8.34 9.27 15.02
CA PRO A 71 -7.80 8.33 15.98
C PRO A 71 -8.74 7.15 16.28
N SER A 72 -10.05 7.41 16.40
CA SER A 72 -11.06 6.38 16.61
C SER A 72 -11.30 5.54 15.35
N LEU A 73 -11.21 6.16 14.17
CA LEU A 73 -11.44 5.49 12.90
C LEU A 73 -10.35 4.47 12.58
N ILE A 74 -9.09 4.77 12.91
CA ILE A 74 -7.95 3.90 12.63
C ILE A 74 -7.60 2.98 13.81
N ASP A 75 -8.48 2.85 14.80
CA ASP A 75 -8.20 2.04 15.99
C ASP A 75 -7.81 0.60 15.61
N GLY A 76 -6.73 0.10 16.22
CA GLY A 76 -6.09 -1.16 15.84
C GLY A 76 -5.09 -1.10 14.68
N TRP A 77 -5.11 -0.05 13.84
CA TRP A 77 -4.10 0.18 12.80
C TRP A 77 -2.99 1.13 13.31
N PRO A 78 -1.73 0.89 12.92
CA PRO A 78 -0.60 1.70 13.37
C PRO A 78 -0.60 3.11 12.77
N ASN A 79 -1.26 3.31 11.63
CA ASN A 79 -1.36 4.60 10.95
C ASN A 79 -2.48 4.61 9.89
N THR A 80 -2.78 5.80 9.38
CA THR A 80 -3.77 6.01 8.32
C THR A 80 -3.38 5.37 6.98
N PHE A 81 -2.09 5.12 6.73
CA PHE A 81 -1.62 4.52 5.49
C PHE A 81 -2.02 3.04 5.41
N THR A 82 -1.71 2.24 6.44
CA THR A 82 -2.10 0.82 6.49
C THR A 82 -3.61 0.65 6.51
N PHE A 83 -4.33 1.50 7.26
CA PHE A 83 -5.79 1.52 7.30
C PHE A 83 -6.40 1.75 5.91
N THR A 84 -5.92 2.78 5.21
CA THR A 84 -6.45 3.09 3.87
C THR A 84 -6.02 2.09 2.80
N LYS A 85 -4.87 1.42 2.95
CA LYS A 85 -4.48 0.30 2.08
C LYS A 85 -5.41 -0.91 2.25
N ALA A 86 -5.82 -1.25 3.47
CA ALA A 86 -6.80 -2.31 3.73
C ALA A 86 -8.13 -2.05 3.00
N ILE A 87 -8.65 -0.83 3.12
CA ILE A 87 -9.90 -0.43 2.45
C ILE A 87 -9.72 -0.42 0.92
N ALA A 88 -8.57 0.02 0.42
CA ALA A 88 -8.31 0.04 -1.01
C ALA A 88 -8.20 -1.36 -1.63
N GLU A 89 -7.73 -2.37 -0.89
CA GLU A 89 -7.79 -3.76 -1.36
C GLU A 89 -9.24 -4.25 -1.53
N ASP A 90 -10.13 -3.86 -0.62
CA ASP A 90 -11.56 -4.12 -0.75
C ASP A 90 -12.18 -3.34 -1.90
N THR A 91 -11.77 -2.08 -2.11
CA THR A 91 -12.17 -1.29 -3.29
C THR A 91 -11.82 -2.05 -4.58
N VAL A 92 -10.61 -2.61 -4.66
CA VAL A 92 -10.16 -3.41 -5.81
C VAL A 92 -11.01 -4.66 -5.99
N LEU A 93 -11.39 -5.34 -4.90
CA LEU A 93 -12.26 -6.51 -4.97
C LEU A 93 -13.67 -6.17 -5.48
N ARG A 94 -14.30 -5.12 -4.94
CA ARG A 94 -15.67 -4.72 -5.30
C ARG A 94 -15.79 -4.11 -6.68
N TYR A 95 -14.86 -3.22 -7.01
CA TYR A 95 -14.87 -2.49 -8.28
C TYR A 95 -14.09 -3.22 -9.38
N GLY A 96 -13.30 -4.24 -9.04
CA GLY A 96 -12.63 -5.13 -9.99
C GLY A 96 -13.60 -5.94 -10.84
N GLY A 97 -14.68 -6.46 -10.25
CA GLY A 97 -15.67 -7.24 -10.98
C GLY A 97 -15.04 -8.41 -11.77
N SER A 98 -15.32 -8.48 -13.07
CA SER A 98 -14.74 -9.49 -13.98
C SER A 98 -13.42 -9.05 -14.65
N MET A 99 -12.84 -7.91 -14.26
CA MET A 99 -11.57 -7.45 -14.83
C MET A 99 -10.42 -8.38 -14.41
N PRO A 100 -9.38 -8.53 -15.24
CA PRO A 100 -8.17 -9.27 -14.88
C PRO A 100 -7.36 -8.49 -13.85
N VAL A 101 -7.66 -8.69 -12.56
CA VAL A 101 -7.09 -7.93 -11.44
C VAL A 101 -6.18 -8.81 -10.58
N CYS A 102 -5.05 -8.27 -10.11
CA CYS A 102 -4.29 -8.85 -9.01
C CYS A 102 -3.81 -7.79 -8.00
N ILE A 103 -3.53 -8.24 -6.78
CA ILE A 103 -3.02 -7.42 -5.69
C ILE A 103 -1.62 -7.93 -5.33
N VAL A 104 -0.63 -7.04 -5.30
CA VAL A 104 0.74 -7.35 -4.87
C VAL A 104 1.00 -6.63 -3.54
N ARG A 105 1.46 -7.36 -2.52
CA ARG A 105 1.69 -6.87 -1.15
C ARG A 105 3.18 -6.94 -0.78
N PRO A 106 4.02 -5.99 -1.23
CA PRO A 106 5.42 -5.99 -0.81
C PRO A 106 5.58 -5.61 0.67
N SER A 107 6.70 -6.01 1.26
CA SER A 107 7.17 -5.49 2.55
C SER A 107 7.75 -4.07 2.40
N ILE A 108 8.59 -3.64 3.34
CA ILE A 108 9.22 -2.32 3.32
C ILE A 108 10.20 -2.25 2.13
N VAL A 109 9.84 -1.44 1.13
CA VAL A 109 10.65 -1.28 -0.07
C VAL A 109 11.86 -0.39 0.23
N THR A 110 13.04 -0.83 -0.20
CA THR A 110 14.31 -0.10 -0.06
C THR A 110 14.92 0.20 -1.43
N SER A 111 16.18 0.65 -1.45
CA SER A 111 16.91 0.91 -2.69
C SER A 111 17.01 -0.33 -3.57
N THR A 112 17.22 -0.13 -4.85
CA THR A 112 17.46 -1.19 -5.81
C THR A 112 18.70 -2.01 -5.45
N TRP A 113 18.63 -3.31 -5.67
CA TRP A 113 19.77 -4.20 -5.50
C TRP A 113 20.71 -4.13 -6.70
N ASN A 114 20.16 -4.21 -7.92
CA ASN A 114 20.96 -4.28 -9.15
C ASN A 114 20.47 -3.32 -10.25
N GLU A 115 19.17 -3.30 -10.56
CA GLU A 115 18.64 -2.58 -11.72
C GLU A 115 17.72 -1.40 -11.32
N PRO A 116 17.61 -0.33 -12.13
CA PRO A 116 18.44 -0.02 -13.30
C PRO A 116 19.84 0.49 -12.90
N ILE A 117 20.00 0.95 -11.66
CA ILE A 117 21.26 1.41 -11.07
C ILE A 117 21.29 0.85 -9.65
N MET A 118 22.38 0.19 -9.26
CA MET A 118 22.56 -0.33 -7.90
C MET A 118 22.48 0.77 -6.85
N GLY A 119 21.72 0.54 -5.76
CA GLY A 119 21.58 1.49 -4.65
C GLY A 119 20.73 2.73 -4.97
N TRP A 120 20.05 2.76 -6.11
CA TRP A 120 19.16 3.85 -6.45
C TRP A 120 17.95 3.88 -5.52
N ALA A 121 17.58 5.09 -5.07
CA ALA A 121 16.40 5.35 -4.28
C ALA A 121 15.77 6.68 -4.74
N ASP A 122 14.46 6.69 -4.88
CA ASP A 122 13.68 7.88 -5.28
C ASP A 122 13.59 8.93 -4.16
N SER A 123 13.67 8.49 -2.90
CA SER A 123 13.52 9.38 -1.76
C SER A 123 14.32 8.94 -0.54
N VAL A 124 14.57 9.90 0.35
CA VAL A 124 15.24 9.69 1.65
C VAL A 124 14.25 9.41 2.78
N TYR A 125 13.04 8.93 2.48
CA TYR A 125 12.05 8.59 3.50
C TYR A 125 12.29 7.19 4.07
N GLY A 126 11.85 6.98 5.32
CA GLY A 126 11.88 5.67 5.97
C GLY A 126 13.30 5.10 6.12
N PRO A 127 13.56 3.83 5.74
CA PRO A 127 14.84 3.18 5.94
C PRO A 127 16.02 3.88 5.25
N ILE A 128 15.80 4.47 4.08
CA ILE A 128 16.85 5.19 3.35
C ILE A 128 17.30 6.42 4.13
N GLY A 129 16.36 7.16 4.73
CA GLY A 129 16.69 8.29 5.60
C GLY A 129 17.48 7.89 6.84
N LEU A 130 17.15 6.75 7.45
CA LEU A 130 17.91 6.19 8.58
C LEU A 130 19.34 5.85 8.16
N LEU A 131 19.52 5.21 7.00
CA LEU A 131 20.85 4.87 6.47
C LEU A 131 21.67 6.12 6.15
N VAL A 132 21.09 7.11 5.45
CA VAL A 132 21.80 8.35 5.09
C VAL A 132 22.19 9.14 6.33
N SER A 133 21.27 9.36 7.26
CA SER A 133 21.54 10.12 8.49
C SER A 133 22.58 9.43 9.39
N SER A 134 22.58 8.09 9.44
CA SER A 134 23.60 7.32 10.16
C SER A 134 24.96 7.40 9.46
N SER A 135 24.99 7.30 8.13
CA SER A 135 26.22 7.37 7.33
C SER A 135 26.90 8.74 7.41
N LEU A 136 26.12 9.81 7.52
CA LEU A 136 26.63 11.17 7.75
C LEU A 136 27.03 11.43 9.22
N GLY A 137 26.77 10.49 10.13
CA GLY A 137 27.03 10.64 11.56
C GLY A 137 26.04 11.55 12.30
N LEU A 138 24.96 12.00 11.64
CA LEU A 138 23.93 12.84 12.23
C LEU A 138 23.01 12.06 13.17
N LEU A 139 22.72 10.80 12.82
CA LEU A 139 21.94 9.88 13.63
C LEU A 139 22.88 8.88 14.32
N ARG A 140 22.91 8.91 15.65
CA ARG A 140 23.81 8.06 16.47
C ARG A 140 23.07 6.96 17.23
N THR A 141 21.76 7.15 17.45
CA THR A 141 20.93 6.23 18.23
C THR A 141 19.53 6.16 17.62
N ILE A 142 18.94 4.97 17.55
CA ILE A 142 17.58 4.74 17.10
C ILE A 142 16.83 4.02 18.23
N HIS A 143 15.62 4.48 18.54
CA HIS A 143 14.73 3.75 19.43
C HIS A 143 14.03 2.64 18.64
N CYS A 144 14.40 1.39 18.90
CA CYS A 144 13.81 0.23 18.25
C CYS A 144 13.57 -0.91 19.24
N HIS A 145 12.56 -1.72 18.94
CA HIS A 145 12.28 -2.96 19.64
C HIS A 145 13.11 -4.08 19.02
N THR A 146 14.06 -4.65 19.76
CA THR A 146 14.98 -5.69 19.27
C THR A 146 14.30 -7.05 19.07
N ASP A 147 13.11 -7.23 19.61
CA ASP A 147 12.26 -8.41 19.48
C ASP A 147 11.37 -8.40 18.22
N LYS A 148 11.37 -7.29 17.44
CA LYS A 148 10.56 -7.14 16.23
C LYS A 148 11.40 -7.34 14.98
N ASN A 149 10.88 -8.12 14.04
CA ASN A 149 11.48 -8.31 12.73
C ASN A 149 11.05 -7.18 11.78
N LEU A 150 12.02 -6.58 11.09
CA LEU A 150 11.80 -5.65 9.99
C LEU A 150 12.21 -6.33 8.70
N ASP A 151 11.26 -6.55 7.81
CA ASP A 151 11.50 -7.24 6.55
C ASP A 151 11.59 -6.22 5.40
N PHE A 152 12.68 -6.27 4.65
CA PHE A 152 13.00 -5.30 3.60
C PHE A 152 13.10 -5.98 2.24
N VAL A 153 12.56 -5.35 1.22
CA VAL A 153 12.61 -5.85 -0.16
C VAL A 153 13.19 -4.79 -1.10
N PRO A 154 14.17 -5.13 -1.96
CA PRO A 154 14.69 -4.19 -2.96
C PRO A 154 13.62 -3.74 -3.95
N ALA A 155 13.66 -2.46 -4.36
CA ALA A 155 12.68 -1.89 -5.29
C ALA A 155 12.62 -2.61 -6.65
N ASP A 156 13.76 -3.06 -7.17
CA ASP A 156 13.87 -3.80 -8.43
C ASP A 156 13.22 -5.19 -8.35
N TYR A 157 13.27 -5.83 -7.19
CA TYR A 157 12.59 -7.11 -6.97
C TYR A 157 11.07 -6.92 -6.94
N VAL A 158 10.58 -5.86 -6.28
CA VAL A 158 9.15 -5.51 -6.30
C VAL A 158 8.67 -5.19 -7.71
N THR A 159 9.44 -4.41 -8.47
CA THR A 159 9.14 -4.10 -9.88
C THR A 159 9.09 -5.36 -10.73
N SER A 160 10.07 -6.26 -10.59
CA SER A 160 10.08 -7.54 -11.31
C SER A 160 8.87 -8.40 -10.95
N CYS A 161 8.49 -8.44 -9.67
CA CYS A 161 7.30 -9.13 -9.20
C CYS A 161 6.01 -8.52 -9.79
N LEU A 162 5.90 -7.19 -9.86
CA LEU A 162 4.76 -6.51 -10.46
C LEU A 162 4.60 -6.85 -11.94
N ILE A 163 5.69 -6.87 -12.70
CA ILE A 163 5.69 -7.24 -14.12
C ILE A 163 5.28 -8.71 -14.29
N ALA A 164 5.86 -9.61 -13.50
CA ALA A 164 5.51 -11.03 -13.52
C ALA A 164 4.04 -11.26 -13.13
N ALA A 165 3.54 -10.54 -12.13
CA ALA A 165 2.14 -10.57 -11.71
C ALA A 165 1.21 -10.06 -12.81
N ALA A 166 1.56 -8.96 -13.49
CA ALA A 166 0.78 -8.45 -14.62
C ALA A 166 0.68 -9.49 -15.74
N TRP A 167 1.81 -10.08 -16.13
CA TRP A 167 1.85 -11.13 -17.15
C TRP A 167 0.99 -12.33 -16.76
N ARG A 168 1.12 -12.82 -15.52
CA ARG A 168 0.34 -13.96 -15.02
C ARG A 168 -1.15 -13.67 -14.99
N THR A 169 -1.53 -12.47 -14.57
CA THR A 169 -2.94 -12.01 -14.53
C THR A 169 -3.54 -11.89 -15.93
N SER A 170 -2.77 -11.41 -16.91
CA SER A 170 -3.22 -11.32 -18.30
C SER A 170 -3.35 -12.67 -19.02
N SER A 171 -2.70 -13.70 -18.49
CA SER A 171 -2.67 -15.06 -19.07
C SER A 171 -3.63 -16.02 -18.37
N ARG A 172 -4.49 -15.53 -17.47
CA ARG A 172 -5.58 -16.30 -16.84
C ARG A 172 -6.84 -16.20 -17.67
#